data_AF-A0A1F5P564-F1
#
_entry.id   AF-A0A1F5P564-F1
#
_cell.length_a   1.000
_cell.length_b   1.000
_cell.length_c   1.000
_cell.angle_alpha   90.00
_cell.angle_beta   90.00
_cell.angle_gamma   90.00
#
_symmetry.space_group_name_H-M   'P 1'
#
loop_
_entity.id
_entity.type
_entity.pdbx_description
1 polymer ?
#
loop_
_entity_poly.entity_id
_entity_poly.type
_entity_poly.pdbx_seq_one_letter_code
_entity_poly.pdbx_strand_id
1 'polypeptide(L)'
;MLEKYGPLLAQFLKFGVVGVINTAVDLIVLTVLIKLFPSGRTGKRYAFFKAISFVVANVNSYLLNRSWTFAQERADKSTGVEFSQYFVVSLIGMVINVGVSTFVNSHLRPKNPLLEKYWPQISALFGTAFGLLWNFVGYKLVVF
;
A
#
# COMPACT_ATOMS: atom_id res chain seq x y z
N MET A 1 1.78 32.60 13.00
CA MET A 1 1.07 31.34 13.38
C MET A 1 1.00 30.30 12.25
N LEU A 2 1.11 30.66 10.96
CA LEU A 2 1.00 29.72 9.83
C LEU A 2 2.32 28.99 9.48
N GLU A 3 3.49 29.53 9.84
CA GLU A 3 4.80 28.92 9.55
C GLU A 3 5.06 27.61 10.31
N LYS A 4 4.35 27.37 11.42
CA LYS A 4 4.57 26.18 12.28
C LYS A 4 3.92 24.91 11.74
N TYR A 5 2.92 25.03 10.86
CA TYR A 5 2.16 23.89 10.29
C TYR A 5 2.46 23.60 8.81
N GLY A 6 3.04 24.55 8.07
CA GLY A 6 3.50 24.36 6.69
C GLY A 6 4.34 23.10 6.46
N PRO A 7 5.36 22.80 7.30
CA PRO A 7 6.18 21.60 7.12
C PRO A 7 5.41 20.29 7.37
N LEU A 8 4.52 20.26 8.37
CA LEU A 8 3.68 19.08 8.66
C LEU A 8 2.69 18.80 7.53
N LEU A 9 2.07 19.85 6.99
CA LEU A 9 1.10 19.72 5.90
C LEU A 9 1.79 19.32 4.58
N ALA A 10 3.00 19.83 4.33
CA ALA A 10 3.83 19.42 3.20
C ALA A 10 4.30 17.95 3.32
N GLN A 11 4.68 17.49 4.52
CA GLN A 11 5.00 16.08 4.77
C GLN A 11 3.79 15.17 4.58
N PHE A 12 2.62 15.57 5.06
CA PHE A 12 1.37 14.82 4.87
C PHE A 12 0.98 14.71 3.38
N LEU A 13 1.10 15.81 2.63
CA LEU A 13 0.86 15.81 1.18
C LEU A 13 1.86 14.92 0.43
N LYS A 14 3.16 14.98 0.75
CA LYS A 14 4.16 14.08 0.17
C LYS A 14 3.86 12.62 0.47
N PHE A 15 3.49 12.30 1.70
CA PHE A 15 3.07 10.97 2.11
C PHE A 15 1.83 10.49 1.33
N GLY A 16 0.83 11.36 1.18
CA GLY A 16 -0.37 11.10 0.38
C GLY A 16 -0.05 10.80 -1.09
N VAL A 17 0.80 11.62 -1.73
CA VAL A 17 1.22 11.40 -3.12
C VAL A 17 1.96 10.08 -3.28
N VAL A 18 2.90 9.77 -2.40
CA VAL A 18 3.63 8.49 -2.43
C VAL A 18 2.66 7.32 -2.24
N GLY A 19 1.68 7.44 -1.34
CA GLY A 19 0.63 6.44 -1.12
C GLY A 19 -0.25 6.21 -2.35
N VAL A 20 -0.62 7.28 -3.07
CA VAL A 20 -1.38 7.18 -4.32
C VAL A 20 -0.57 6.48 -5.42
N ILE A 21 0.70 6.86 -5.58
CA ILE A 21 1.60 6.21 -6.55
C ILE A 21 1.76 4.72 -6.20
N ASN A 22 1.98 4.42 -4.92
CA ASN A 22 2.14 3.05 -4.45
C ASN A 22 0.87 2.21 -4.72
N THR A 23 -0.31 2.77 -4.45
CA THR A 23 -1.59 2.13 -4.75
C THR A 23 -1.79 1.91 -6.26
N ALA A 24 -1.41 2.90 -7.08
CA ALA A 24 -1.49 2.76 -8.54
C ALA A 24 -0.59 1.63 -9.05
N VAL A 25 0.66 1.55 -8.56
CA VAL A 25 1.59 0.48 -8.92
C VAL A 25 1.04 -0.89 -8.47
N ASP A 26 0.52 -1.01 -7.25
CA ASP A 26 -0.10 -2.25 -6.76
C ASP A 26 -1.26 -2.71 -7.68
N LEU A 27 -2.18 -1.81 -8.03
CA LEU A 27 -3.33 -2.16 -8.88
C LEU A 27 -2.90 -2.52 -10.31
N ILE A 28 -1.89 -1.84 -10.86
CA ILE A 28 -1.35 -2.15 -12.19
C ILE A 28 -0.73 -3.54 -12.18
N VAL A 29 0.16 -3.82 -11.22
CA VAL A 29 0.84 -5.11 -11.11
C VAL A 29 -0.19 -6.23 -10.91
N LEU A 30 -1.16 -6.05 -10.00
CA LEU A 30 -2.23 -7.02 -9.79
C LEU A 30 -3.04 -7.27 -11.07
N THR A 31 -3.39 -6.21 -11.78
CA THR A 31 -4.14 -6.32 -13.04
C THR A 31 -3.35 -7.04 -14.12
N VAL A 32 -2.03 -6.77 -14.23
CA VAL A 32 -1.14 -7.46 -15.15
C VAL A 32 -1.04 -8.95 -14.81
N LEU A 33 -0.82 -9.30 -13.54
CA LEU A 33 -0.76 -10.70 -13.09
C LEU A 33 -2.07 -11.45 -13.39
N ILE A 34 -3.22 -10.83 -13.12
CA ILE A 34 -4.53 -11.42 -13.41
C ILE A 34 -4.77 -11.55 -14.92
N LYS A 35 -4.32 -10.59 -15.74
CA LYS A 35 -4.43 -10.68 -17.20
C LYS A 35 -3.57 -11.80 -17.78
N LEU A 36 -2.34 -11.96 -17.28
CA LEU A 36 -1.41 -13.02 -17.70
C LEU A 36 -1.90 -14.40 -17.23
N PHE A 37 -2.48 -14.47 -16.04
CA PHE A 37 -2.97 -15.71 -15.44
C PHE A 37 -4.43 -15.55 -14.97
N PRO A 38 -5.42 -15.70 -15.86
CA PRO A 38 -6.83 -15.48 -15.55
C PRO A 38 -7.36 -16.35 -14.39
N SER A 39 -6.76 -17.53 -14.20
CA SER A 39 -7.09 -18.44 -13.10
C SER A 39 -6.68 -17.91 -11.71
N GLY A 40 -5.94 -16.80 -11.64
CA GLY A 40 -5.57 -16.12 -10.40
C GLY A 40 -6.56 -15.07 -9.93
N ARG A 41 -7.74 -14.94 -10.55
CA ARG A 41 -8.78 -14.00 -10.11
C ARG A 41 -9.33 -14.29 -8.70
N THR A 42 -9.23 -15.53 -8.22
CA THR A 42 -9.87 -15.94 -6.95
C THR A 42 -9.04 -16.88 -6.09
N GLY A 43 -9.49 -17.03 -4.84
CA GLY A 43 -8.95 -17.99 -3.88
C GLY A 43 -7.48 -17.76 -3.55
N LYS A 44 -6.76 -18.85 -3.30
CA LYS A 44 -5.34 -18.82 -2.87
C LYS A 44 -4.43 -18.15 -3.90
N ARG A 45 -4.75 -18.27 -5.20
CA ARG A 45 -3.95 -17.66 -6.29
C ARG A 45 -4.10 -16.14 -6.30
N TYR A 46 -5.30 -15.62 -6.02
CA TYR A 46 -5.49 -14.17 -5.85
C TYR A 46 -4.65 -13.63 -4.68
N ALA A 47 -4.67 -14.33 -3.54
CA ALA A 47 -3.86 -13.92 -2.38
C ALA A 47 -2.37 -13.85 -2.73
N PHE A 48 -1.87 -14.84 -3.46
CA PHE A 48 -0.48 -14.87 -3.92
C PHE A 48 -0.17 -13.71 -4.88
N PHE A 49 -1.04 -13.43 -5.85
CA PHE A 49 -0.84 -12.31 -6.78
C PHE A 49 -0.92 -10.96 -6.09
N LYS A 50 -1.82 -10.82 -5.12
CA LYS A 50 -1.96 -9.62 -4.31
C LYS A 50 -0.76 -9.40 -3.40
N ALA A 51 -0.16 -10.47 -2.87
CA ALA A 51 1.10 -10.39 -2.13
C ALA A 51 2.24 -9.90 -3.04
N ILE A 52 2.38 -10.46 -4.24
CA ILE A 52 3.39 -10.02 -5.21
C ILE A 52 3.19 -8.55 -5.59
N SER A 53 1.95 -8.15 -5.92
CA SER A 53 1.67 -6.77 -6.31
C SER A 53 2.02 -5.79 -5.19
N PHE A 54 1.68 -6.14 -3.95
CA PHE A 54 1.98 -5.31 -2.80
C PHE A 54 3.49 -5.21 -2.55
N VAL A 55 4.24 -6.31 -2.65
CA VAL A 55 5.69 -6.30 -2.49
C VAL A 55 6.35 -5.41 -3.55
N VAL A 56 5.96 -5.55 -4.81
CA VAL A 56 6.50 -4.70 -5.90
C VAL A 56 6.19 -3.22 -5.64
N ALA A 57 4.97 -2.92 -5.22
CA ALA A 57 4.56 -1.57 -4.89
C ALA A 57 5.36 -0.99 -3.70
N ASN A 58 5.59 -1.80 -2.66
CA ASN A 58 6.38 -1.41 -1.50
C ASN A 58 7.86 -1.17 -1.85
N VAL A 59 8.45 -2.01 -2.71
CA VAL A 59 9.81 -1.78 -3.25
C VAL A 59 9.86 -0.49 -4.07
N ASN A 60 8.85 -0.24 -4.91
CA ASN A 60 8.76 1.01 -5.65
C ASN A 60 8.66 2.21 -4.70
N SER A 61 7.87 2.11 -3.63
CA SER A 61 7.76 3.14 -2.59
C SER A 61 9.10 3.37 -1.88
N TYR A 62 9.86 2.32 -1.60
CA TYR A 62 11.21 2.45 -1.04
C TYR A 62 12.14 3.22 -1.98
N LEU A 63 12.17 2.87 -3.27
CA LEU A 63 13.02 3.55 -4.25
C LEU A 63 12.63 5.02 -4.40
N LEU A 64 11.33 5.33 -4.44
CA LEU A 64 10.80 6.70 -4.51
C LEU A 64 11.13 7.51 -3.26
N ASN A 65 10.92 6.95 -2.08
CA ASN A 65 11.26 7.61 -0.82
C ASN A 65 12.78 7.82 -0.71
N ARG A 66 13.58 6.85 -1.15
CA ARG A 66 15.05 6.94 -1.14
C ARG A 66 15.58 7.99 -2.12
N SER A 67 14.98 8.12 -3.31
CA SER A 67 15.48 9.01 -4.37
C SER A 67 14.90 10.42 -4.31
N TRP A 68 13.68 10.59 -3.77
CA TRP A 68 12.97 11.87 -3.79
C TRP A 68 12.81 12.48 -2.40
N THR A 69 12.45 11.69 -1.40
CA THR A 69 12.18 12.18 -0.04
C THR A 69 13.48 12.43 0.74
N PHE A 70 14.43 11.48 0.69
CA PHE A 70 15.67 11.53 1.48
C PHE A 70 16.92 11.97 0.71
N ALA A 71 16.78 12.48 -0.53
CA ALA A 71 17.93 12.93 -1.32
C ALA A 71 18.67 14.13 -0.72
N GLN A 72 18.00 14.95 0.11
CA GLN A 72 18.58 16.14 0.76
C GLN A 72 19.07 15.89 2.19
N GLU A 73 18.61 14.84 2.89
CA GLU A 73 18.90 14.62 4.32
C GLU A 73 20.18 13.82 4.60
N ARG A 74 20.98 13.47 3.58
CA ARG A 74 22.24 12.72 3.76
C ARG A 74 23.34 13.48 4.53
N ALA A 75 23.11 14.72 4.95
CA ALA A 75 24.09 15.49 5.70
C ALA A 75 24.08 15.22 7.22
N ASP A 76 22.98 14.72 7.82
CA ASP A 76 22.93 14.58 9.29
C ASP A 76 22.02 13.44 9.78
N LYS A 77 22.65 12.45 10.43
CA LYS A 77 22.19 11.47 11.45
C LYS A 77 20.76 10.84 11.44
N SER A 78 20.73 9.54 11.76
CA SER A 78 19.60 8.73 12.29
C SER A 78 18.51 8.19 11.34
N THR A 79 18.65 8.33 10.02
CA THR A 79 17.60 7.92 9.03
C THR A 79 17.31 6.40 8.97
N GLY A 80 18.23 5.54 9.41
CA GLY A 80 18.10 4.08 9.26
C GLY A 80 17.10 3.41 10.21
N VAL A 81 16.96 3.93 11.43
CA VAL A 81 16.10 3.33 12.47
C VAL A 81 14.62 3.65 12.19
N GLU A 82 14.31 4.91 11.86
CA GLU A 82 12.96 5.33 11.45
C GLU A 82 12.49 4.58 10.20
N PHE A 83 13.41 4.32 9.27
CA PHE A 83 13.12 3.51 8.09
C PHE A 83 12.80 2.05 8.43
N SER A 84 13.54 1.44 9.35
CA SER A 84 13.27 0.06 9.79
C SER A 84 11.92 -0.06 10.50
N GLN A 85 11.54 0.93 11.32
CA GLN A 85 10.23 1.00 11.97
C GLN A 85 9.11 1.20 10.96
N TYR A 86 9.30 2.10 9.98
CA TYR A 86 8.39 2.27 8.84
C TYR A 86 8.17 0.96 8.09
N PHE A 87 9.24 0.22 7.83
CA PHE A 87 9.20 -1.04 7.11
C PHE A 87 8.41 -2.11 7.87
N VAL A 88 8.62 -2.25 9.19
CA VAL A 88 7.89 -3.21 10.03
C VAL A 88 6.39 -2.88 10.07
N VAL A 89 6.02 -1.62 10.28
CA VAL A 89 4.60 -1.20 10.28
C VAL A 89 3.96 -1.45 8.92
N SER A 90 4.68 -1.16 7.82
CA SER A 90 4.22 -1.43 6.45
C SER A 90 4.07 -2.93 6.18
N LEU A 91 4.91 -3.79 6.77
CA LEU A 91 4.81 -5.24 6.64
C LEU A 91 3.55 -5.78 7.32
N ILE A 92 3.18 -5.25 8.48
CA ILE A 92 1.91 -5.63 9.15
C ILE A 92 0.73 -5.10 8.32
N GLY A 93 0.83 -3.86 7.83
CA GLY A 93 -0.14 -3.28 6.90
C GLY A 93 -0.32 -4.12 5.63
N MET A 94 0.76 -4.74 5.13
CA MET A 94 0.72 -5.69 4.00
C MET A 94 -0.13 -6.92 4.32
N VAL A 95 0.08 -7.54 5.49
CA VAL A 95 -0.66 -8.74 5.89
C VAL A 95 -2.15 -8.42 5.99
N ILE A 96 -2.50 -7.27 6.57
CA ILE A 96 -3.88 -6.79 6.65
C ILE A 96 -4.44 -6.52 5.24
N ASN A 97 -3.68 -5.84 4.38
CA ASN A 97 -4.09 -5.53 3.02
C ASN A 97 -4.42 -6.80 2.23
N VAL A 98 -3.46 -7.73 2.16
CA VAL A 98 -3.62 -9.00 1.43
C VAL A 98 -4.73 -9.83 2.03
N GLY A 99 -4.82 -9.90 3.37
CA GLY A 99 -5.84 -10.66 4.09
C GLY A 99 -7.25 -10.14 3.81
N VAL A 100 -7.48 -8.84 4.02
CA VAL A 100 -8.78 -8.19 3.79
C VAL A 100 -9.16 -8.26 2.32
N SER A 101 -8.25 -7.95 1.40
CA SER A 101 -8.52 -8.07 -0.04
C SER A 101 -8.92 -9.49 -0.44
N THR A 102 -8.22 -10.50 0.07
CA THR A 102 -8.52 -11.90 -0.22
C THR A 102 -9.88 -12.31 0.36
N PHE A 103 -10.17 -11.87 1.58
CA PHE A 103 -11.43 -12.14 2.25
C PHE A 103 -12.62 -11.57 1.47
N VAL A 104 -12.55 -10.29 1.10
CA VAL A 104 -13.57 -9.58 0.30
C VAL A 104 -13.71 -10.23 -1.08
N ASN A 105 -12.60 -10.53 -1.75
CA ASN A 105 -12.64 -11.13 -3.08
C ASN A 105 -13.27 -12.54 -3.07
N SER A 106 -13.06 -13.30 -1.99
CA SER A 106 -13.51 -14.69 -1.91
C SER A 106 -14.93 -14.84 -1.37
N HIS A 107 -15.33 -14.03 -0.38
CA HIS A 107 -16.61 -14.20 0.32
C HIS A 107 -17.69 -13.20 -0.11
N LEU A 108 -17.34 -12.02 -0.61
CA LEU A 108 -18.29 -10.94 -0.93
C LEU A 108 -18.52 -10.78 -2.43
N ARG A 109 -18.29 -11.84 -3.20
CA ARG A 109 -18.28 -11.80 -4.66
C ARG A 109 -19.68 -11.51 -5.24
N PRO A 110 -19.87 -10.42 -6.00
CA PRO A 110 -21.19 -10.04 -6.53
C PRO A 110 -21.60 -10.93 -7.70
N LYS A 111 -22.92 -11.15 -7.86
CA LYS A 111 -23.50 -11.91 -8.98
C LYS A 111 -23.63 -11.11 -10.28
N ASN A 112 -23.43 -9.80 -10.24
CA ASN A 112 -23.53 -8.93 -11.41
C ASN A 112 -22.25 -9.08 -12.28
N PRO A 113 -22.35 -9.45 -13.57
CA PRO A 113 -21.19 -9.69 -14.44
C PRO A 113 -20.24 -8.50 -14.59
N LEU A 114 -20.78 -7.27 -14.61
CA LEU A 114 -19.97 -6.06 -14.70
C LEU A 114 -19.13 -5.85 -13.44
N LEU A 115 -19.74 -6.05 -12.27
CA LEU A 115 -19.05 -5.95 -10.98
C LEU A 115 -18.06 -7.09 -10.80
N GLU A 116 -18.40 -8.32 -11.21
CA GLU A 116 -17.53 -9.49 -11.11
C GLU A 116 -16.22 -9.29 -11.90
N LYS A 117 -16.30 -8.66 -13.08
CA LYS A 117 -15.13 -8.39 -13.94
C LYS A 117 -14.06 -7.54 -13.24
N TYR A 118 -14.49 -6.53 -12.46
CA TYR A 118 -13.63 -5.57 -11.75
C TYR A 118 -13.53 -5.84 -10.24
N TRP A 119 -14.20 -6.88 -9.75
CA TRP A 119 -14.21 -7.25 -8.34
C TRP A 119 -12.82 -7.46 -7.71
N PRO A 120 -11.84 -8.06 -8.41
CA PRO A 120 -10.49 -8.23 -7.85
C PRO A 120 -9.81 -6.90 -7.52
N GLN A 121 -10.04 -5.86 -8.33
CA GLN A 121 -9.52 -4.51 -8.10
C GLN A 121 -10.29 -3.80 -6.98
N ILE A 122 -11.62 -3.93 -6.95
CA ILE A 122 -12.45 -3.36 -5.87
C ILE A 122 -12.05 -3.97 -4.52
N SER A 123 -11.86 -5.28 -4.47
CA SER A 123 -11.39 -6.00 -3.28
C SER A 123 -9.98 -5.56 -2.86
N ALA A 124 -9.11 -5.26 -3.83
CA ALA A 124 -7.79 -4.69 -3.57
C ALA A 124 -7.89 -3.33 -2.86
N LEU A 125 -8.82 -2.46 -3.28
CA LEU A 125 -9.05 -1.16 -2.65
C LEU A 125 -9.52 -1.28 -1.20
N PHE A 126 -10.38 -2.25 -0.87
CA PHE A 126 -10.78 -2.50 0.52
C PHE A 126 -9.57 -2.87 1.38
N GLY A 127 -8.71 -3.78 0.91
CA GLY A 127 -7.48 -4.11 1.64
C GLY A 127 -6.55 -2.92 1.78
N THR A 128 -6.45 -2.06 0.76
CA THR A 128 -5.69 -0.81 0.83
C THR A 128 -6.25 0.16 1.85
N ALA A 129 -7.57 0.34 1.91
CA ALA A 129 -8.20 1.18 2.92
C ALA A 129 -7.91 0.67 4.34
N PHE A 130 -8.10 -0.62 4.61
CA PHE A 130 -7.81 -1.21 5.93
C PHE A 130 -6.31 -1.21 6.28
N GLY A 131 -5.45 -1.48 5.30
CA GLY A 131 -4.00 -1.38 5.47
C GLY A 131 -3.55 0.05 5.77
N LEU A 132 -4.16 1.05 5.14
CA LEU A 132 -3.89 2.47 5.42
C LEU A 132 -4.38 2.88 6.82
N LEU A 133 -5.56 2.42 7.23
CA LEU A 133 -6.06 2.64 8.60
C LEU A 133 -5.11 2.05 9.63
N TRP A 134 -4.60 0.83 9.38
CA TRP A 134 -3.57 0.23 10.24
C TRP A 134 -2.28 1.05 10.25
N ASN A 135 -1.77 1.44 9.08
CA ASN A 135 -0.57 2.27 9.00
C ASN A 135 -0.76 3.55 9.83
N PHE A 136 -1.88 4.25 9.68
CA PHE A 136 -2.20 5.45 10.45
C PHE A 136 -2.20 5.21 11.97
N VAL A 137 -2.88 4.15 12.44
CA VAL A 137 -2.92 3.80 13.86
C VAL A 137 -1.54 3.36 14.37
N GLY A 138 -0.80 2.57 13.59
CA GLY A 138 0.55 2.11 13.91
C GLY A 138 1.53 3.27 14.04
N TYR A 139 1.51 4.23 13.12
CA TYR A 139 2.32 5.46 13.24
C TYR A 139 1.93 6.26 14.48
N LYS A 140 0.63 6.36 14.79
CA LYS A 140 0.16 7.10 15.96
C LYS A 140 0.53 6.45 17.29
N LEU A 141 0.70 5.13 17.35
CA LEU A 141 1.01 4.39 18.60
C LEU A 141 2.50 4.11 18.80
N VAL A 142 3.29 4.09 17.73
CA VAL A 142 4.72 3.73 17.77
C VAL A 142 5.62 4.95 17.66
N VAL A 143 5.18 6.01 16.98
CA VAL A 143 6.01 7.21 16.71
C VAL A 143 5.60 8.41 17.56
N PHE A 144 4.36 8.43 18.06
CA PHE A 144 3.83 9.45 18.98
C PHE A 144 3.41 8.83 20.31
#